data_AF-A0A1S6H399-F1
#
_entry.id   AF-A0A1S6H399-F1
#
_cell.length_a   1.000
_cell.length_b   1.000
_cell.length_c   1.000
_cell.angle_alpha   90.00
_cell.angle_beta   90.00
_cell.angle_gamma   90.00
#
_symmetry.space_group_name_H-M   'P 1'
#
loop_
_entity.id
_entity.type
_entity.pdbx_description
1 polymer ?
#
loop_
_entity_poly.entity_id
_entity_poly.type
_entity_poly.pdbx_seq_one_letter_code
_entity_poly.pdbx_strand_id
1 'polypeptide(L)'
;MEDDNSRKEKNLDTLYKWRDFLDRVRVKLSNSFDRYLLTIATGGLYLSVYFTSGQSGVFLHVAALAWGWGLLLLSIFVTLLSIIFSVMAYQREISIADMNIEAQKESQTVVGANNEWNFWVDACRWVSMATFMAGIAALAYFYFVNLTLHT
;
A
#
# COMPACT_ATOMS: atom_id res chain seq x y z
N MET A 1 -19.93 20.71 38.52
CA MET A 1 -18.50 20.33 38.55
C MET A 1 -18.32 18.84 38.26
N GLU A 2 -19.22 17.96 38.71
CA GLU A 2 -19.16 16.50 38.44
C GLU A 2 -19.26 16.11 36.96
N ASP A 3 -20.11 16.81 36.21
CA ASP A 3 -20.37 16.55 34.79
C ASP A 3 -19.16 16.89 33.88
N ASP A 4 -18.37 17.90 34.24
CA ASP A 4 -17.22 18.34 33.43
C ASP A 4 -16.03 17.37 33.54
N ASN A 5 -15.80 16.84 34.75
CA ASN A 5 -14.72 15.86 34.99
C ASN A 5 -15.03 14.52 34.32
N SER A 6 -16.30 14.08 34.38
CA SER A 6 -16.79 12.88 33.69
C SER A 6 -16.62 12.97 32.16
N ARG A 7 -16.93 14.13 31.56
CA ARG A 7 -16.72 14.37 30.13
C ARG A 7 -15.24 14.36 29.74
N LYS A 8 -14.38 14.94 30.58
CA LYS A 8 -12.93 14.96 30.34
C LYS A 8 -12.34 13.56 30.36
N GLU A 9 -12.74 12.74 31.33
CA GLU A 9 -12.30 11.34 31.48
C GLU A 9 -12.77 10.46 30.31
N LYS A 10 -14.03 10.63 29.86
CA LYS A 10 -14.57 9.90 28.71
C LYS A 10 -13.88 10.26 27.38
N ASN A 11 -13.51 11.52 27.20
CA ASN A 11 -12.76 11.97 26.01
C ASN A 11 -11.33 11.42 26.00
N LEU A 12 -10.65 11.39 27.16
CA LEU A 12 -9.32 10.80 27.29
C LEU A 12 -9.35 9.30 26.98
N ASP A 13 -10.31 8.55 27.52
CA ASP A 13 -10.50 7.12 27.21
C ASP A 13 -10.73 6.88 25.71
N THR A 14 -11.49 7.76 25.06
CA THR A 14 -11.72 7.70 23.60
C THR A 14 -10.43 7.92 22.81
N LEU A 15 -9.59 8.88 23.21
CA LEU A 15 -8.30 9.14 22.57
C LEU A 15 -7.30 7.99 22.75
N TYR A 16 -7.24 7.39 23.95
CA TYR A 16 -6.40 6.20 24.19
C TYR A 16 -6.86 5.01 23.33
N LYS A 17 -8.17 4.76 23.25
CA LYS A 17 -8.73 3.73 22.37
C LYS A 17 -8.41 3.97 20.89
N TRP A 18 -8.45 5.22 20.46
CA TRP A 18 -8.08 5.61 19.08
C TRP A 18 -6.59 5.35 18.81
N ARG A 19 -5.70 5.75 19.72
CA ARG A 19 -4.25 5.50 19.60
C ARG A 19 -3.95 4.00 19.52
N ASP A 20 -4.53 3.20 20.41
CA ASP A 20 -4.32 1.75 20.40
C ASP A 20 -4.93 1.09 19.14
N PHE A 21 -6.01 1.64 18.60
CA PHE A 21 -6.55 1.20 17.31
C PHE A 21 -5.56 1.48 16.17
N LEU A 22 -4.99 2.69 16.10
CA LEU A 22 -4.00 3.05 15.08
C LEU A 22 -2.76 2.14 15.14
N ASP A 23 -2.26 1.84 16.33
CA ASP A 23 -1.10 0.96 16.50
C ASP A 23 -1.40 -0.48 16.06
N ARG A 24 -2.59 -1.02 16.42
CA ARG A 24 -3.04 -2.33 15.93
C ARG A 24 -3.14 -2.38 14.41
N VAL A 25 -3.65 -1.32 13.78
CA VAL A 25 -3.75 -1.24 12.31
C VAL A 25 -2.37 -1.19 11.68
N ARG A 26 -1.42 -0.44 12.26
CA ARG A 26 -0.02 -0.39 11.81
C ARG A 26 0.65 -1.77 11.85
N VAL A 27 0.50 -2.51 12.95
CA VAL A 27 1.04 -3.88 13.07
C VAL A 27 0.41 -4.81 12.03
N LYS A 28 -0.90 -4.72 11.82
CA LYS A 28 -1.61 -5.53 10.82
C LYS A 28 -1.16 -5.20 9.39
N LEU A 29 -0.88 -3.92 9.10
CA LEU A 29 -0.33 -3.48 7.82
C LEU A 29 1.07 -4.06 7.58
N SER A 30 1.94 -4.03 8.60
CA SER A 30 3.27 -4.63 8.54
C SER A 30 3.23 -6.13 8.25
N ASN A 31 2.32 -6.87 8.91
CA ASN A 31 2.13 -8.31 8.63
C ASN A 31 1.56 -8.57 7.23
N SER A 32 0.68 -7.70 6.74
CA SER A 32 0.10 -7.84 5.40
C SER A 32 1.14 -7.55 4.32
N PHE A 33 2.04 -6.61 4.58
CA PHE A 33 3.14 -6.26 3.68
C PHE A 33 4.06 -7.45 3.38
N ASP A 34 4.47 -8.19 4.41
CA ASP A 34 5.35 -9.35 4.27
C ASP A 34 4.72 -10.43 3.36
N ARG A 35 3.41 -10.63 3.50
CA ARG A 35 2.64 -11.54 2.63
C ARG A 35 2.57 -11.04 1.19
N TYR A 36 2.40 -9.74 0.99
CA TYR A 36 2.40 -9.17 -0.36
C TYR A 36 3.77 -9.31 -1.03
N LEU A 37 4.86 -9.02 -0.31
CA LEU A 37 6.23 -9.23 -0.79
C LEU A 37 6.47 -10.69 -1.20
N LEU A 38 6.09 -11.64 -0.35
CA LEU A 38 6.26 -13.06 -0.63
C LEU A 38 5.45 -13.49 -1.86
N THR A 39 4.20 -13.04 -1.97
CA THR A 39 3.33 -13.33 -3.13
C THR A 39 3.94 -12.80 -4.43
N ILE A 40 4.46 -11.56 -4.41
CA ILE A 40 5.13 -10.94 -5.56
C ILE A 40 6.39 -11.71 -5.93
N ALA A 41 7.23 -12.06 -4.95
CA ALA A 41 8.45 -12.82 -5.19
C ALA A 41 8.17 -14.20 -5.80
N THR A 42 7.20 -14.94 -5.25
CA THR A 42 6.82 -16.26 -5.76
C THR A 42 6.17 -16.16 -7.14
N GLY A 43 5.29 -15.19 -7.36
CA GLY A 43 4.65 -14.96 -8.67
C GLY A 43 5.67 -14.57 -9.75
N GLY A 44 6.59 -13.66 -9.43
CA GLY A 44 7.67 -13.25 -10.33
C GLY A 44 8.62 -14.40 -10.67
N LEU A 45 8.99 -15.23 -9.69
CA LEU A 45 9.79 -16.43 -9.91
C LEU A 45 9.06 -17.43 -10.81
N TYR A 46 7.78 -17.68 -10.55
CA TYR A 46 6.96 -18.57 -11.35
C TYR A 46 6.86 -18.10 -12.81
N LEU A 47 6.58 -16.81 -13.04
CA LEU A 47 6.57 -16.23 -14.39
C LEU A 47 7.94 -16.35 -15.07
N SER A 48 9.03 -16.07 -14.35
CA SER A 48 10.40 -16.18 -14.89
C SER A 48 10.71 -17.60 -15.35
N VAL A 49 10.38 -18.60 -14.54
CA VAL A 49 10.54 -20.01 -14.90
C VAL A 49 9.65 -20.38 -16.08
N TYR A 50 8.40 -19.93 -16.09
CA TYR A 50 7.45 -20.22 -17.16
C TYR A 50 7.94 -19.69 -18.52
N PHE A 51 8.41 -18.46 -18.58
CA PHE A 51 8.93 -17.87 -19.81
C PHE A 51 10.26 -18.48 -20.27
N THR A 52 11.11 -18.93 -19.33
CA THR A 52 12.41 -19.53 -19.66
C THR A 52 12.30 -21.00 -20.07
N SER A 53 11.33 -21.74 -19.55
CA SER A 53 11.19 -23.19 -19.79
C SER A 53 10.37 -23.54 -21.03
N GLY A 54 9.53 -22.63 -21.54
CA GLY A 54 8.51 -22.95 -22.54
C GLY A 54 8.74 -22.48 -23.97
N GLN A 55 9.78 -21.69 -24.29
CA GLN A 55 9.90 -21.06 -25.62
C GLN A 55 11.24 -21.34 -26.32
N SER A 56 11.17 -22.10 -27.42
CA SER A 56 12.26 -22.39 -28.35
C SER A 56 12.13 -21.64 -29.70
N GLY A 57 11.22 -20.65 -29.79
CA GLY A 57 10.92 -19.88 -31.00
C GLY A 57 11.46 -18.45 -31.00
N VAL A 58 11.54 -17.84 -32.19
CA VAL A 58 11.93 -16.43 -32.38
C VAL A 58 10.83 -15.52 -31.83
N PHE A 59 11.13 -14.78 -30.77
CA PHE A 59 10.18 -13.85 -30.14
C PHE A 59 9.79 -12.71 -31.11
N LEU A 60 8.63 -12.80 -31.74
CA LEU A 60 7.98 -11.64 -32.36
C LEU A 60 7.41 -10.76 -31.23
N HIS A 61 7.86 -9.51 -31.13
CA HIS A 61 7.46 -8.50 -30.13
C HIS A 61 8.09 -8.59 -28.72
N VAL A 62 9.42 -8.78 -28.64
CA VAL A 62 10.22 -8.62 -27.41
C VAL A 62 9.92 -7.32 -26.65
N ALA A 63 9.59 -6.24 -27.37
CA ALA A 63 9.23 -4.95 -26.77
C ALA A 63 7.97 -4.99 -25.88
N ALA A 64 6.96 -5.79 -26.24
CA ALA A 64 5.75 -5.93 -25.44
C ALA A 64 6.01 -6.71 -24.14
N LEU A 65 6.88 -7.72 -24.20
CA LEU A 65 7.35 -8.45 -23.03
C LEU A 65 8.14 -7.53 -22.08
N ALA A 66 9.06 -6.73 -22.62
CA ALA A 66 9.85 -5.76 -21.85
C ALA A 66 8.94 -4.69 -21.19
N TRP A 67 7.92 -4.20 -21.89
CA TRP A 67 6.93 -3.27 -21.33
C TRP A 67 6.06 -3.91 -20.24
N GLY A 68 5.61 -5.14 -20.44
CA GLY A 68 4.82 -5.88 -19.44
C GLY A 68 5.60 -6.09 -18.14
N TRP A 69 6.86 -6.52 -18.25
CA TRP A 69 7.76 -6.65 -17.10
C TRP A 69 8.09 -5.31 -16.46
N GLY A 70 8.35 -4.27 -17.27
CA GLY A 70 8.60 -2.92 -16.79
C GLY A 70 7.43 -2.36 -15.99
N LEU A 71 6.20 -2.53 -16.48
CA LEU A 71 4.98 -2.09 -15.80
C LEU A 71 4.70 -2.88 -14.52
N LEU A 72 4.94 -4.20 -14.51
CA LEU A 72 4.82 -5.00 -13.30
C LEU A 72 5.83 -4.60 -12.24
N LEU A 73 7.11 -4.45 -12.60
CA LEU A 73 8.15 -3.99 -11.67
C LEU A 73 7.86 -2.59 -11.14
N LEU A 74 7.41 -1.68 -12.02
CA LEU A 74 7.00 -0.35 -11.63
C LEU A 74 5.80 -0.38 -10.66
N SER A 75 4.79 -1.20 -10.94
CA SER A 75 3.63 -1.37 -10.05
C SER A 75 4.04 -1.89 -8.67
N ILE A 76 4.93 -2.88 -8.62
CA ILE A 76 5.49 -3.41 -7.37
C ILE A 76 6.21 -2.30 -6.60
N PHE A 77 7.02 -1.51 -7.29
CA PHE A 77 7.77 -0.41 -6.69
C PHE A 77 6.86 0.71 -6.15
N VAL A 78 5.81 1.08 -6.90
CA VAL A 78 4.82 2.07 -6.46
C VAL A 78 4.00 1.54 -5.27
N THR A 79 3.69 0.25 -5.24
CA THR A 79 3.02 -0.39 -4.09
C THR A 79 3.89 -0.33 -2.84
N LEU A 80 5.19 -0.63 -2.98
CA LEU A 80 6.17 -0.51 -1.90
C LEU A 80 6.24 0.92 -1.35
N LEU A 81 6.31 1.92 -2.23
CA LEU A 81 6.29 3.33 -1.85
C LEU A 81 4.99 3.73 -1.13
N SER A 82 3.84 3.29 -1.63
CA SER A 82 2.53 3.55 -1.00
C SER A 82 2.49 3.02 0.44
N ILE A 83 3.09 1.85 0.69
CA ILE A 83 3.15 1.25 2.02
C ILE A 83 4.09 2.03 2.95
N ILE A 84 5.25 2.49 2.46
CA ILE A 84 6.15 3.36 3.24
C ILE A 84 5.43 4.66 3.63
N PHE A 85 4.75 5.30 2.68
CA PHE A 85 3.98 6.52 2.95
C PHE A 85 2.82 6.25 3.92
N SER A 86 2.19 5.08 3.85
CA SER A 86 1.12 4.70 4.79
C SER A 86 1.68 4.54 6.20
N VAL A 87 2.85 3.94 6.38
CA VAL A 87 3.53 3.85 7.70
C VAL A 87 3.87 5.25 8.24
N MET A 88 4.37 6.15 7.39
CA MET A 88 4.63 7.54 7.79
C MET A 88 3.36 8.30 8.17
N ALA A 89 2.26 8.10 7.43
CA ALA A 89 0.96 8.69 7.73
C ALA A 89 0.43 8.22 9.11
N TYR A 90 0.54 6.92 9.41
CA TYR A 90 0.17 6.37 10.71
C TYR A 90 1.03 6.91 11.85
N GLN A 91 2.35 7.07 11.65
CA GLN A 91 3.22 7.70 12.65
C GLN A 91 2.81 9.15 12.94
N ARG A 92 2.43 9.90 11.91
CA ARG A 92 1.94 11.29 12.07
C ARG A 92 0.59 11.34 12.78
N GLU A 93 -0.33 10.42 12.49
CA GLU A 93 -1.62 10.32 13.18
C GLU A 93 -1.47 9.94 14.66
N ILE A 94 -0.55 9.04 15.00
CA ILE A 94 -0.24 8.72 16.40
C ILE A 94 0.32 9.94 17.12
N SER A 95 1.24 10.69 16.49
CA SER A 95 1.77 11.93 17.06
C SER A 95 0.69 12.99 17.27
N ILE A 96 -0.27 13.13 16.35
CA ILE A 96 -1.42 14.04 16.51
C ILE A 96 -2.34 13.57 17.64
N ALA A 97 -2.56 12.26 17.79
CA ALA A 97 -3.33 11.71 18.89
C ALA A 97 -2.65 11.97 20.25
N ASP A 98 -1.33 11.76 20.36
CA ASP A 98 -0.56 12.05 21.57
C ASP A 98 -0.58 13.55 21.94
N MET A 99 -0.43 14.44 20.95
CA MET A 99 -0.58 15.89 21.15
C MET A 99 -1.99 16.28 21.64
N ASN A 100 -3.03 15.63 21.11
CA ASN A 100 -4.41 15.89 21.55
C ASN A 100 -4.69 15.33 22.96
N ILE A 101 -4.02 14.25 23.38
CA ILE A 101 -4.08 13.74 24.76
C ILE A 101 -3.40 14.73 25.73
N GLU A 102 -2.24 15.28 25.36
CA GLU A 102 -1.55 16.32 26.15
C GLU A 102 -2.36 17.62 26.23
N ALA A 103 -2.89 18.11 25.10
CA ALA A 103 -3.73 19.31 25.06
C ALA A 103 -5.00 19.15 25.91
N GLN A 104 -5.64 17.96 25.90
CA GLN A 104 -6.77 17.69 26.78
C GLN A 104 -6.37 17.69 28.25
N LYS A 105 -5.21 17.13 28.63
CA LYS A 105 -4.73 17.17 30.03
C LYS A 105 -4.56 18.62 30.50
N GLU A 106 -3.97 19.48 29.67
CA GLU A 106 -3.75 20.90 29.96
C GLU A 106 -4.99 21.80 29.75
N SER A 107 -6.13 21.25 29.34
CA SER A 107 -7.36 21.99 29.01
C SER A 107 -7.19 23.01 27.87
N GLN A 108 -6.29 22.73 26.92
CA GLN A 108 -6.09 23.52 25.71
C GLN A 108 -6.98 23.03 24.55
N THR A 109 -7.10 23.87 23.51
CA THR A 109 -7.93 23.56 22.33
C THR A 109 -7.32 22.43 21.50
N VAL A 110 -8.19 21.52 21.02
CA VAL A 110 -7.81 20.36 20.20
C VAL A 110 -7.26 20.86 18.86
N VAL A 111 -6.05 20.43 18.48
CA VAL A 111 -5.42 20.84 17.22
C VAL A 111 -5.91 19.94 16.10
N GLY A 112 -6.75 20.49 15.22
CA GLY A 112 -7.15 19.85 13.97
C GLY A 112 -6.02 19.86 12.95
N ALA A 113 -5.09 18.91 13.03
CA ALA A 113 -4.03 18.76 12.04
C ALA A 113 -4.50 17.88 10.87
N ASN A 114 -4.56 18.45 9.67
CA ASN A 114 -4.92 17.71 8.46
C ASN A 114 -3.73 16.85 8.00
N ASN A 115 -3.95 15.56 7.76
CA ASN A 115 -2.88 14.64 7.38
C ASN A 115 -2.66 14.65 5.85
N GLU A 116 -1.83 15.57 5.36
CA GLU A 116 -1.50 15.71 3.93
C GLU A 116 -0.88 14.43 3.32
N TRP A 117 -0.30 13.56 4.14
CA TRP A 117 0.24 12.27 3.69
C TRP A 117 -0.84 11.31 3.21
N ASN A 118 -2.08 11.45 3.69
CA ASN A 118 -3.17 10.55 3.32
C ASN A 118 -3.53 10.70 1.82
N PHE A 119 -3.42 11.92 1.28
CA PHE A 119 -3.62 12.18 -0.15
C PHE A 119 -2.59 11.46 -1.02
N TRP A 120 -1.31 11.48 -0.62
CA TRP A 120 -0.24 10.79 -1.34
C TRP A 120 -0.37 9.28 -1.29
N VAL A 121 -0.81 8.74 -0.15
CA VAL A 121 -1.09 7.31 0.00
C VAL A 121 -2.17 6.87 -0.98
N ASP A 122 -3.28 7.60 -1.05
CA ASP A 122 -4.39 7.29 -1.96
C ASP A 122 -4.01 7.44 -3.44
N ALA A 123 -3.25 8.49 -3.79
CA ALA A 123 -2.74 8.70 -5.15
C ALA A 123 -1.81 7.55 -5.58
N CYS A 124 -0.84 7.15 -4.74
CA CYS A 124 0.03 6.02 -5.04
C CYS A 124 -0.74 4.69 -5.14
N ARG A 125 -1.82 4.52 -4.36
CA ARG A 125 -2.67 3.32 -4.40
C ARG A 125 -3.36 3.18 -5.76
N TRP A 126 -3.95 4.26 -6.25
CA TRP A 126 -4.60 4.30 -7.56
C TRP A 126 -3.62 4.09 -8.71
N VAL A 127 -2.46 4.74 -8.66
CA VAL A 127 -1.41 4.58 -9.68
C VAL A 127 -0.88 3.15 -9.70
N SER A 128 -0.60 2.54 -8.54
CA SER A 128 -0.18 1.14 -8.44
C SER A 128 -1.22 0.19 -9.04
N MET A 129 -2.49 0.37 -8.71
CA MET A 129 -3.56 -0.49 -9.22
C MET A 129 -3.72 -0.37 -10.74
N ALA A 130 -3.65 0.85 -11.29
CA ALA A 130 -3.73 1.09 -12.72
C ALA A 130 -2.54 0.47 -13.48
N THR A 131 -1.32 0.65 -12.97
CA THR A 131 -0.11 0.07 -13.59
C THR A 131 -0.08 -1.45 -13.48
N PHE A 132 -0.60 -2.03 -12.38
CA PHE A 132 -0.72 -3.47 -12.22
C PHE A 132 -1.64 -4.09 -13.27
N MET A 133 -2.85 -3.56 -13.42
CA MET A 133 -3.83 -4.05 -14.40
C MET A 133 -3.31 -3.91 -15.83
N ALA A 134 -2.68 -2.78 -16.15
CA ALA A 134 -2.06 -2.55 -17.45
C ALA A 134 -0.93 -3.55 -17.73
N GLY A 135 -0.08 -3.85 -16.75
CA GLY A 135 1.00 -4.84 -16.87
C GLY A 135 0.49 -6.26 -17.12
N ILE A 136 -0.54 -6.70 -16.39
CA ILE A 136 -1.18 -8.01 -16.61
C ILE A 136 -1.82 -8.07 -18.00
N ALA A 137 -2.54 -7.03 -18.42
CA ALA A 137 -3.18 -7.00 -19.74
C ALA A 137 -2.14 -7.07 -20.87
N ALA A 138 -1.01 -6.37 -20.73
CA ALA A 138 0.08 -6.42 -21.70
C ALA A 138 0.73 -7.82 -21.81
N LEU A 139 0.95 -8.49 -20.67
CA LEU A 139 1.49 -9.85 -20.66
C LEU A 139 0.50 -10.88 -21.22
N ALA A 140 -0.78 -10.75 -20.88
CA ALA A 140 -1.84 -11.60 -21.42
C ALA A 140 -1.95 -11.44 -22.95
N TYR A 141 -1.90 -10.19 -23.44
CA TYR A 141 -1.89 -9.90 -24.87
C TYR A 141 -0.66 -10.51 -25.57
N PHE A 142 0.54 -10.33 -25.03
CA PHE A 142 1.76 -10.92 -25.57
C PHE A 142 1.68 -12.45 -25.65
N TYR A 143 1.22 -13.09 -24.57
CA TYR A 143 1.06 -14.54 -24.52
C TYR A 143 0.07 -15.01 -25.59
N PHE A 144 -1.10 -14.38 -25.69
CA PHE A 144 -2.12 -14.75 -26.66
C PHE A 144 -1.61 -14.64 -28.11
N VAL A 145 -0.99 -13.51 -28.47
CA VAL A 145 -0.45 -13.29 -29.82
C VAL A 145 0.64 -14.31 -30.16
N ASN A 146 1.55 -14.58 -29.23
CA ASN A 146 2.66 -15.50 -29.43
C ASN A 146 2.17 -16.96 -29.55
N LEU A 147 1.14 -17.35 -28.80
CA LEU A 147 0.53 -18.68 -28.90
C LEU A 147 -0.23 -18.87 -30.22
N THR A 148 -0.99 -17.87 -30.66
CA THR A 148 -1.71 -17.92 -31.94
C THR A 148 -0.77 -17.95 -33.16
N LEU A 149 0.49 -17.54 -33.00
CA LEU A 149 1.50 -17.62 -34.07
C LEU A 149 2.18 -19.00 -34.13
N HIS A 150 2.09 -19.79 -33.05
CA HIS A 150 2.74 -21.09 -32.90
C HIS A 150 1.80 -22.30 -33.09
N THR A 151 0.50 -22.06 -33.33
CA THR A 151 -0.48 -23.04 -33.85
C THR A 151 -0.67 -22.90 -35.35
#